data_AF-A0A0P1IQY2-F1
#
_entry.id   AF-A0A0P1IQY2-F1
#
_cell.length_a   1.000
_cell.length_b   1.000
_cell.length_c   1.000
_cell.angle_alpha   90.00
_cell.angle_beta   90.00
_cell.angle_gamma   90.00
#
_symmetry.space_group_name_H-M   'P 1'
#
loop_
_entity.id
_entity.type
_entity.pdbx_description
1 polymer ?
#
loop_
_entity_poly.entity_id
_entity_poly.type
_entity_poly.pdbx_seq_one_letter_code
_entity_poly.pdbx_strand_id
1 'polypeptide(L)'
;MKKSLVILALPLLGGCSGYLMGESTTYEQDLLADYPIGSDAAALSARLDKKRFEDANAYLKTKTDADGRAMTCKRHGLAYGFWAGGDRYVCYGETATGQIGSLEVFDIVAGL
;
A
#
# COMPACT_ATOMS: atom_id res chain seq x y z
N MET A 1 33.18 -24.80 36.59
CA MET A 1 32.15 -23.74 36.58
C MET A 1 32.86 -22.46 36.15
N LYS A 2 32.49 -21.64 35.16
CA LYS A 2 31.26 -21.38 34.40
C LYS A 2 31.77 -20.83 33.05
N LYS A 3 31.33 -21.37 31.91
CA LYS A 3 31.68 -20.85 30.58
C LYS A 3 30.87 -19.56 30.36
N SER A 4 31.53 -18.41 30.28
CA SER A 4 30.90 -17.14 29.90
C SER A 4 30.56 -17.20 28.42
N LEU A 5 29.31 -17.53 28.12
CA LEU A 5 28.73 -17.41 26.78
C LEU A 5 28.40 -15.92 26.57
N VAL A 6 29.25 -15.22 25.84
CA VAL A 6 28.96 -13.88 25.33
C VAL A 6 27.88 -14.04 24.27
N ILE A 7 26.64 -13.71 24.61
CA ILE A 7 25.53 -13.67 23.66
C ILE A 7 25.74 -12.44 22.79
N LEU A 8 26.03 -12.72 21.53
CA LEU A 8 26.11 -11.79 20.42
C LEU A 8 24.76 -11.06 20.31
N ALA A 9 24.73 -9.78 20.67
CA ALA A 9 23.59 -8.92 20.40
C ALA A 9 23.56 -8.64 18.88
N LEU A 10 22.74 -9.39 18.14
CA LEU A 10 22.40 -9.05 16.76
C LEU A 10 21.46 -7.82 16.75
N PRO A 11 21.68 -6.86 15.84
CA PRO A 11 20.84 -5.67 15.75
C PRO A 11 19.47 -6.02 15.14
N LEU A 12 18.41 -5.99 15.97
CA LEU A 12 17.01 -6.22 15.59
C LEU A 12 16.35 -5.03 14.85
N LEU A 13 17.13 -4.20 14.13
CA LEU A 13 16.61 -2.97 13.52
C LEU A 13 16.44 -3.03 11.99
N GLY A 14 16.74 -4.16 11.35
CA GLY A 14 16.61 -4.32 9.89
C GLY A 14 15.32 -4.98 9.39
N GLY A 15 14.42 -5.42 10.28
CA GLY A 15 13.30 -6.31 9.92
C GLY A 15 11.99 -5.62 9.52
N CYS A 16 11.80 -4.35 9.86
CA CYS A 16 10.50 -3.69 9.67
C CYS A 16 10.25 -3.32 8.21
N SER A 17 11.27 -2.85 7.47
CA SER A 17 11.10 -2.37 6.10
C SER A 17 10.71 -3.49 5.12
N GLY A 18 11.28 -4.69 5.28
CA GLY A 18 10.97 -5.84 4.41
C GLY A 18 9.59 -6.45 4.68
N TYR A 19 9.15 -6.48 5.93
CA TYR A 19 7.79 -6.92 6.29
C TYR A 19 6.73 -6.00 5.67
N LEU A 20 6.93 -4.68 5.75
CA LEU A 20 6.00 -3.68 5.21
C LEU A 20 5.92 -3.73 3.68
N MET A 21 7.06 -3.81 2.99
CA MET A 21 7.08 -3.99 1.52
C MET A 21 6.42 -5.31 1.08
N GLY A 22 6.57 -6.38 1.87
CA GLY A 22 5.93 -7.66 1.59
C GLY A 22 4.41 -7.59 1.73
N GLU A 23 3.91 -6.88 2.74
CA GLU A 23 2.47 -6.72 2.97
C GLU A 23 1.80 -5.90 1.85
N SER A 24 2.43 -4.79 1.43
CA SER A 24 1.89 -3.95 0.35
C SER A 24 1.86 -4.71 -0.98
N THR A 25 2.92 -5.48 -1.28
CA THR A 25 3.02 -6.29 -2.49
C THR A 25 1.98 -7.42 -2.51
N THR A 26 1.77 -8.09 -1.38
CA THR A 26 0.76 -9.15 -1.26
C THR A 26 -0.65 -8.57 -1.46
N TYR A 27 -0.92 -7.42 -0.83
CA TYR A 27 -2.21 -6.74 -1.00
C TYR A 27 -2.44 -6.29 -2.45
N GLU A 28 -1.41 -5.79 -3.14
CA GLU A 28 -1.49 -5.45 -4.56
C GLU A 28 -1.85 -6.68 -5.42
N GLN A 29 -1.18 -7.82 -5.18
CA GLN A 29 -1.44 -9.05 -5.92
C GLN A 29 -2.85 -9.58 -5.68
N ASP A 30 -3.32 -9.58 -4.43
CA ASP A 30 -4.70 -9.97 -4.09
C ASP A 30 -5.71 -9.04 -4.78
N LEU A 31 -5.44 -7.73 -4.79
CA LEU A 31 -6.31 -6.75 -5.41
C LEU A 31 -6.33 -6.91 -6.94
N LEU A 32 -5.19 -7.21 -7.57
CA LEU A 32 -5.10 -7.51 -9.01
C LEU A 32 -5.74 -8.85 -9.38
N ALA A 33 -5.77 -9.82 -8.46
CA ALA A 33 -6.46 -11.09 -8.68
C ALA A 33 -7.99 -10.89 -8.70
N ASP A 34 -8.52 -10.06 -7.80
CA ASP A 34 -9.94 -9.72 -7.73
C ASP A 34 -10.36 -8.70 -8.80
N TYR A 35 -9.48 -7.74 -9.12
CA TYR A 35 -9.70 -6.63 -10.04
C TYR A 35 -8.51 -6.48 -11.00
N PRO A 36 -8.35 -7.39 -11.98
CA PRO A 36 -7.27 -7.28 -12.95
C PRO A 36 -7.40 -6.03 -13.81
N ILE A 37 -6.29 -5.60 -14.41
CA ILE A 37 -6.28 -4.53 -15.41
C ILE A 37 -7.32 -4.84 -16.51
N GLY A 38 -8.14 -3.84 -16.85
CA GLY A 38 -9.30 -3.97 -17.72
C GLY A 38 -10.63 -4.20 -16.99
N SER A 39 -10.61 -4.43 -15.67
CA SER A 39 -11.84 -4.49 -14.87
C SER A 39 -12.46 -3.11 -14.69
N ASP A 40 -13.72 -3.07 -14.25
CA ASP A 40 -14.43 -1.83 -13.96
C ASP A 40 -13.80 -1.06 -12.78
N ALA A 41 -13.38 0.18 -13.03
CA ALA A 41 -12.76 1.03 -12.01
C ALA A 41 -13.77 1.47 -10.94
N ALA A 42 -15.05 1.63 -11.29
CA ALA A 42 -16.09 1.98 -10.32
C ALA A 42 -16.32 0.86 -9.31
N ALA A 43 -16.29 -0.40 -9.76
CA ALA A 43 -16.38 -1.57 -8.89
C ALA A 43 -15.21 -1.66 -7.90
N LEU A 44 -13.98 -1.38 -8.36
CA LEU A 44 -12.81 -1.29 -7.48
C LEU A 44 -12.97 -0.14 -6.47
N SER A 45 -13.35 1.05 -6.94
CA SER A 45 -13.56 2.22 -6.09
C SER A 45 -14.57 1.96 -4.96
N ALA A 46 -15.71 1.36 -5.30
CA ALA A 46 -16.76 1.00 -4.34
C ALA A 46 -16.30 -0.09 -3.35
N ARG A 47 -15.45 -1.03 -3.80
CA ARG A 47 -14.85 -2.02 -2.92
C ARG A 47 -13.91 -1.39 -1.90
N LEU A 48 -13.08 -0.45 -2.34
CA LEU A 48 -12.19 0.32 -1.47
C LEU A 48 -12.98 1.14 -0.45
N ASP A 49 -14.08 1.79 -0.85
CA ASP A 49 -14.97 2.51 0.08
C ASP A 49 -15.57 1.58 1.12
N LYS A 50 -16.03 0.40 0.71
CA LYS A 50 -16.54 -0.63 1.63
C LYS A 50 -15.47 -1.08 2.62
N LYS A 51 -14.19 -1.04 2.23
CA LYS A 51 -13.03 -1.32 3.06
C LYS A 51 -12.53 -0.11 3.85
N ARG A 52 -13.28 1.00 3.87
CA ARG A 52 -12.95 2.24 4.58
C ARG A 52 -11.65 2.87 4.09
N PHE A 53 -11.37 2.74 2.80
CA PHE A 53 -10.45 3.65 2.15
C PHE A 53 -11.16 4.98 1.94
N GLU A 54 -10.44 6.07 2.16
CA GLU A 54 -10.89 7.44 1.99
C GLU A 54 -10.19 8.07 0.78
N ASP A 55 -10.69 9.18 0.26
CA ASP A 55 -9.97 9.92 -0.78
C ASP A 55 -8.59 10.35 -0.28
N ALA A 56 -7.57 10.14 -1.11
CA ALA A 56 -6.20 10.46 -0.74
C ALA A 56 -5.98 11.99 -0.61
N ASN A 57 -4.95 12.33 0.17
CA ASN A 57 -4.55 13.71 0.42
C ASN A 57 -4.19 14.46 -0.88
N ALA A 58 -4.25 15.80 -0.83
CA ALA A 58 -3.97 16.67 -1.98
C ALA A 58 -2.63 16.41 -2.67
N TYR A 59 -1.64 15.88 -1.95
CA TYR A 59 -0.32 15.50 -2.48
C TYR A 59 -0.38 14.47 -3.61
N LEU A 60 -1.38 13.58 -3.62
CA LEU A 60 -1.52 12.55 -4.65
C LEU A 60 -2.46 12.93 -5.79
N LYS A 61 -3.08 14.13 -5.74
CA LYS A 61 -4.00 14.59 -6.80
C LYS A 61 -3.31 14.82 -8.16
N THR A 62 -1.99 15.00 -8.15
CA THR A 62 -1.19 15.19 -9.37
C THR A 62 -0.48 13.92 -9.80
N LYS A 63 -0.74 12.77 -9.14
CA LYS A 63 -0.10 11.51 -9.51
C LYS A 63 -0.63 11.07 -10.87
N THR A 64 0.30 10.77 -11.76
CA THR A 64 0.03 10.15 -13.05
C THR A 64 0.67 8.78 -13.10
N ASP A 65 0.09 7.87 -13.85
CA ASP A 65 0.72 6.58 -14.15
C ASP A 65 1.82 6.72 -15.23
N ALA A 66 2.43 5.59 -15.58
CA ALA A 66 3.49 5.54 -16.59
C ALA A 66 3.04 6.01 -17.99
N ASP A 67 1.73 5.97 -18.27
CA ASP A 67 1.15 6.42 -19.53
C ASP A 67 0.69 7.91 -19.46
N GLY A 68 0.97 8.59 -18.35
CA GLY A 68 0.59 10.00 -18.14
C GLY A 68 -0.89 10.22 -17.80
N ARG A 69 -1.64 9.17 -17.48
CA ARG A 69 -3.05 9.28 -17.07
C ARG A 69 -3.13 9.72 -15.62
N ALA A 70 -4.05 10.64 -15.32
CA ALA A 70 -4.33 11.02 -13.94
C ALA A 70 -4.83 9.81 -13.15
N MET A 71 -4.25 9.57 -11.97
CA MET A 71 -4.65 8.48 -11.11
C MET A 71 -5.63 8.96 -10.04
N THR A 72 -6.63 8.12 -9.75
CA THR A 72 -7.44 8.26 -8.55
C THR A 72 -6.79 7.45 -7.43
N CYS A 73 -6.51 8.11 -6.31
CA CYS A 73 -5.86 7.48 -5.16
C CYS A 73 -6.80 7.47 -3.95
N LYS A 74 -6.85 6.34 -3.27
CA LYS A 74 -7.52 6.19 -1.97
C LYS A 74 -6.55 5.73 -0.90
N ARG A 75 -6.84 6.08 0.35
CA ARG A 75 -5.97 5.92 1.52
C ARG A 75 -6.68 5.15 2.62
N HIS A 76 -5.97 4.24 3.28
CA HIS A 76 -6.44 3.57 4.49
C HIS A 76 -5.36 3.62 5.57
N GLY A 77 -5.74 4.06 6.77
CA GLY A 77 -4.81 4.13 7.90
C GLY A 77 -4.37 2.73 8.35
N LEU A 78 -3.07 2.54 8.49
CA LEU A 78 -2.45 1.33 9.02
C LEU A 78 -1.96 1.61 10.45
N ALA A 79 -2.28 0.70 11.37
CA ALA A 79 -1.79 0.75 12.75
C ALA A 79 -0.80 -0.39 12.97
N TYR A 80 0.48 -0.06 13.15
CA TYR A 80 1.54 -1.02 13.43
C TYR A 80 1.90 -0.96 14.92
N GLY A 81 0.96 -1.39 15.76
CA GLY A 81 1.09 -1.35 17.22
C GLY A 81 1.06 0.07 17.81
N PHE A 82 1.67 0.27 18.99
CA PHE A 82 1.69 1.58 19.67
C PHE A 82 2.76 2.55 19.12
N TRP A 83 3.76 2.06 18.38
CA TRP A 83 4.99 2.81 18.08
C TRP A 83 5.10 3.27 16.62
N ALA A 84 4.24 2.75 15.73
CA ALA A 84 4.28 3.08 14.32
C ALA A 84 2.87 3.11 13.73
N GLY A 85 2.64 4.08 12.86
CA GLY A 85 1.42 4.19 12.07
C GLY A 85 1.78 4.49 10.62
N GLY A 86 0.82 4.30 9.74
CA GLY A 86 1.02 4.60 8.34
C GLY A 86 -0.29 4.70 7.59
N ASP A 87 -0.15 4.75 6.28
CA ASP A 87 -1.25 4.85 5.34
C ASP A 87 -0.96 3.94 4.15
N ARG A 88 -1.88 3.02 3.86
CA ARG A 88 -1.90 2.28 2.59
C ARG A 88 -2.59 3.12 1.54
N TYR A 89 -1.93 3.33 0.43
CA TYR A 89 -2.48 3.99 -0.73
C TYR A 89 -2.74 2.99 -1.83
N VAL A 90 -3.92 3.07 -2.44
CA VAL A 90 -4.28 2.36 -3.66
C VAL A 90 -4.58 3.41 -4.71
N CYS A 91 -3.74 3.49 -5.72
CA CYS A 91 -3.91 4.41 -6.84
C CYS A 91 -4.23 3.61 -8.10
N TYR A 92 -5.26 4.01 -8.83
CA TYR A 92 -5.59 3.42 -10.11
C TYR A 92 -5.81 4.49 -11.17
N GLY A 93 -5.28 4.25 -12.37
CA GLY A 93 -5.55 5.06 -13.56
C GLY A 93 -6.73 4.48 -14.32
N GLU A 94 -7.67 5.32 -14.73
CA GLU A 94 -8.83 4.90 -15.52
C GLU A 94 -8.56 5.08 -17.02
N THR A 95 -9.04 4.14 -17.84
CA THR A 95 -9.10 4.28 -19.29
C THR A 95 -10.29 5.15 -19.68
N ALA A 96 -10.33 5.58 -20.95
CA ALA A 96 -11.49 6.31 -21.48
C ALA A 96 -12.82 5.52 -21.42
N THR A 97 -12.76 4.20 -21.25
CA THR A 97 -13.91 3.31 -21.11
C THR A 97 -14.32 3.06 -19.65
N GLY A 98 -13.68 3.71 -18.68
CA GLY A 98 -13.95 3.52 -17.25
C GLY A 98 -13.36 2.23 -16.67
N GLN A 99 -12.39 1.62 -17.36
CA GLN A 99 -11.72 0.42 -16.89
C GLN A 99 -10.41 0.79 -16.21
N ILE A 100 -9.91 -0.10 -15.34
CA ILE A 100 -8.60 0.03 -14.72
C ILE A 100 -7.53 -0.12 -15.82
N GLY A 101 -6.76 0.93 -16.07
CA GLY A 101 -5.60 0.93 -16.97
C GLY A 101 -4.28 0.68 -16.25
N SER A 102 -4.20 1.10 -14.98
CA SER A 102 -3.04 0.91 -14.11
C SER A 102 -3.50 0.82 -12.66
N LEU A 103 -2.74 0.09 -11.83
CA LEU A 103 -2.98 -0.04 -10.40
C LEU A 103 -1.63 -0.06 -9.70
N GLU A 104 -1.51 0.72 -8.63
CA GLU A 104 -0.32 0.78 -7.79
C GLU A 104 -0.74 0.82 -6.33
N VAL A 105 -0.12 -0.03 -5.50
CA VAL A 105 -0.31 -0.02 -4.05
C VAL A 105 1.01 0.28 -3.36
N PHE A 106 1.00 1.23 -2.44
CA PHE A 106 2.17 1.55 -1.64
C PHE A 106 1.77 2.01 -0.25
N ASP A 107 2.64 1.75 0.72
CA ASP A 107 2.44 2.14 2.10
C ASP A 107 3.40 3.28 2.46
N ILE A 108 2.89 4.34 3.09
CA ILE A 108 3.71 5.37 3.74
C ILE A 108 3.63 5.12 5.23
N VAL A 109 4.75 4.75 5.85
CA VAL A 109 4.82 4.44 7.28
C VAL A 109 5.71 5.45 7.98
N ALA A 110 5.21 6.00 9.08
CA ALA A 110 5.97 6.84 10.01
C ALA A 110 6.06 6.11 11.36
N GLY A 111 7.28 5.74 11.74
CA GLY A 111 7.62 5.18 13.05
C GLY A 111 8.69 6.04 13.72
N LEU A 112 8.67 6.07 15.06
CA LEU A 112 9.69 6.71 15.91
C LEU A 112 10.99 5.91 15.92
#